data_AF-A0A8C7X6C3-F1
#
_entry.id   AF-A0A8C7X6C3-F1
#
_cell.length_a   1.000
_cell.length_b   1.000
_cell.length_c   1.000
_cell.angle_alpha   90.00
_cell.angle_beta   90.00
_cell.angle_gamma   90.00
#
_symmetry.space_group_name_H-M   'P 1'
#
loop_
_entity.id
_entity.type
_entity.pdbx_description
1 polymer ?
#
loop_
_entity_poly.entity_id
_entity_poly.type
_entity_poly.pdbx_seq_one_letter_code
_entity_poly.pdbx_strand_id
1 'polypeptide(L)'
;DNFSILMDILPLSNIYHSVWSGLTFCYQHVCHGAELPFLFDSALVANYTLSLAEKLFSNRMLCYWGAFTHTGDPSSRVQQTAFCREQRLPVWPQYSDTSEWLVMNLTVLLHAQVETRNHICDFWDQLGIY
;
A
#
# COMPACT_ATOMS: atom_id res chain seq x y z
N ASP A 1 15.61 6.79 -8.20
CA ASP A 1 15.00 5.64 -7.53
C ASP A 1 13.54 5.93 -7.23
N ASN A 2 12.66 5.73 -8.22
CA ASN A 2 11.24 6.07 -8.12
C ASN A 2 10.44 4.85 -7.65
N PHE A 3 10.12 4.81 -6.36
CA PHE A 3 9.09 3.91 -5.82
C PHE A 3 7.73 4.56 -6.00
N SER A 4 7.02 4.23 -7.08
CA SER A 4 5.61 4.56 -7.21
C SER A 4 4.79 3.58 -6.37
N ILE A 5 4.45 3.98 -5.15
CA ILE A 5 3.47 3.29 -4.32
C ILE A 5 2.15 4.02 -4.49
N LEU A 6 1.17 3.33 -5.05
CA LEU A 6 -0.19 3.79 -5.05
C LEU A 6 -1.00 2.83 -4.17
N MET A 7 -1.16 3.26 -2.92
CA MET A 7 -1.96 2.56 -1.93
C MET A 7 -3.43 2.90 -2.14
N ASP A 8 -4.12 2.10 -2.94
CA ASP A 8 -5.57 2.05 -2.91
C ASP A 8 -6.01 1.03 -1.84
N ILE A 9 -5.88 1.39 -0.57
CA ILE A 9 -6.48 0.63 0.54
C ILE A 9 -8.01 0.77 0.44
N LEU A 10 -8.65 -0.01 -0.42
CA LEU A 10 -10.11 -0.07 -0.46
C LEU A 10 -10.65 -0.22 0.96
N PRO A 11 -11.68 0.55 1.35
CA PRO A 11 -11.98 0.84 2.74
C PRO A 11 -12.66 -0.39 3.30
N LEU A 12 -11.87 -1.23 3.96
CA LEU A 12 -12.32 -2.52 4.43
C LEU A 12 -12.30 -2.57 5.95
N SER A 13 -12.97 -1.60 6.59
CA SER A 13 -13.65 -1.81 7.88
C SER A 13 -14.33 -0.54 8.41
N ASN A 14 -15.34 -0.74 9.26
CA ASN A 14 -15.97 0.29 10.11
C ASN A 14 -15.04 0.91 11.17
N ILE A 15 -13.75 0.55 11.18
CA ILE A 15 -12.72 1.05 12.12
C ILE A 15 -12.51 2.57 11.97
N TYR A 16 -12.78 3.11 10.78
CA TYR A 16 -12.34 4.45 10.41
C TYR A 16 -13.27 5.59 10.82
N HIS A 17 -14.48 5.32 11.32
CA HIS A 17 -15.43 6.38 11.64
C HIS A 17 -14.94 7.33 12.75
N SER A 18 -14.35 6.79 13.84
CA SER A 18 -13.87 7.65 14.93
C SER A 18 -12.47 8.21 14.67
N VAL A 19 -11.62 7.50 13.91
CA VAL A 19 -10.24 7.91 13.64
C VAL A 19 -10.21 9.22 12.86
N TRP A 20 -11.12 9.37 11.89
CA TRP A 20 -11.18 10.56 11.05
C TRP A 20 -11.94 11.74 11.66
N SER A 21 -12.30 11.70 12.94
CA SER A 21 -12.85 12.85 13.70
C SER A 21 -13.97 13.61 12.98
N GLY A 22 -14.89 12.90 12.31
CA GLY A 22 -16.01 13.51 11.59
C GLY A 22 -15.72 13.91 10.14
N LEU A 23 -14.52 13.67 9.60
CA LEU A 23 -14.22 13.80 8.17
C LEU A 23 -14.89 12.66 7.41
N THR A 24 -16.20 12.79 7.19
CA THR A 24 -17.07 11.72 6.69
C THR A 24 -16.68 11.22 5.30
N PHE A 25 -16.01 12.05 4.50
CA PHE A 25 -15.47 11.62 3.20
C PHE A 25 -14.42 10.50 3.36
N CYS A 26 -13.70 10.43 4.48
CA CYS A 26 -12.68 9.40 4.73
C CYS A 26 -13.25 8.03 5.15
N TYR A 27 -14.54 7.94 5.48
CA TYR A 27 -15.10 6.68 6.01
C TYR A 27 -15.10 5.55 4.99
N GLN A 28 -15.07 5.89 3.70
CA GLN A 28 -15.04 4.94 2.59
C GLN A 28 -13.96 5.31 1.56
N HIS A 29 -12.88 5.98 2.00
CA HIS A 29 -11.76 6.37 1.14
C HIS A 29 -10.43 6.20 1.86
N VAL A 30 -9.36 6.03 1.08
CA VAL A 30 -7.99 6.12 1.58
C VAL A 30 -7.66 7.58 1.80
N CYS A 31 -7.77 8.03 3.05
CA CYS A 31 -7.23 9.33 3.43
C CYS A 31 -5.75 9.22 3.79
N HIS A 32 -5.04 10.35 3.70
CA HIS A 32 -3.62 10.41 4.04
C HIS A 32 -3.37 9.88 5.46
N GLY A 33 -2.47 8.90 5.62
CA GLY A 33 -2.18 8.23 6.88
C GLY A 33 -3.03 6.99 7.18
N ALA A 34 -3.93 6.60 6.28
CA ALA A 34 -4.74 5.39 6.43
C ALA A 34 -3.91 4.10 6.48
N GLU A 35 -2.66 4.12 5.99
CA GLU A 35 -1.75 2.97 5.98
C GLU A 35 -1.08 2.72 7.34
N LEU A 36 -0.98 3.74 8.20
CA LEU A 36 -0.20 3.69 9.44
C LEU A 36 -0.59 2.54 10.38
N PRO A 37 -1.88 2.24 10.63
CA PRO A 37 -2.28 1.15 11.52
C PRO A 37 -1.77 -0.22 11.08
N PHE A 38 -1.54 -0.40 9.78
CA PHE A 38 -1.08 -1.65 9.22
C PHE A 38 0.45 -1.74 9.15
N LEU A 39 1.16 -0.61 9.14
CA LEU A 39 2.62 -0.56 9.13
C LEU A 39 3.22 -0.59 10.54
N PHE A 40 2.53 0.02 11.51
CA PHE A 40 3.06 0.24 12.86
C PHE A 40 2.29 -0.50 13.96
N ASP A 41 1.35 -1.37 13.59
CA ASP A 41 0.45 -2.07 14.52
C ASP A 41 -0.28 -1.12 15.49
N SER A 42 -0.58 0.10 15.02
CA SER A 42 -1.10 1.17 15.88
C SER A 42 -2.62 1.15 16.04
N ALA A 43 -3.32 0.19 15.42
CA ALA A 43 -4.78 0.06 15.56
C ALA A 43 -5.22 -0.08 17.03
N LEU A 44 -4.44 -0.81 17.83
CA LEU A 44 -4.71 -1.02 19.26
C LEU A 44 -4.65 0.28 20.08
N VAL A 45 -3.81 1.24 19.68
CA VAL A 45 -3.69 2.55 20.36
C VAL A 45 -5.00 3.34 20.24
N ALA A 46 -5.74 3.14 19.15
CA ALA A 46 -7.04 3.73 18.92
C ALA A 46 -8.21 2.84 19.38
N ASN A 47 -7.95 1.79 20.18
CA ASN A 47 -8.92 0.78 20.62
C ASN A 47 -9.62 0.03 19.48
N TYR A 48 -8.90 -0.20 18.38
CA TYR A 48 -9.38 -0.99 17.25
C TYR A 48 -8.62 -2.30 17.10
N THR A 49 -9.32 -3.30 16.57
CA THR A 49 -8.74 -4.60 16.25
C THR A 49 -8.88 -4.84 14.76
N LEU A 50 -7.75 -5.13 14.10
CA LEU A 50 -7.75 -5.54 12.70
C LEU A 50 -8.48 -6.87 12.53
N SER A 51 -9.35 -6.95 11.52
CA SER A 51 -9.92 -8.21 11.04
C SER A 51 -8.81 -9.15 10.54
N LEU A 52 -9.13 -10.43 10.34
CA LEU A 52 -8.16 -11.40 9.83
C LEU A 52 -7.57 -10.97 8.47
N ALA A 53 -8.41 -10.41 7.60
CA ALA A 53 -8.02 -9.98 6.28
C ALA A 53 -7.10 -8.74 6.33
N GLU A 54 -7.39 -7.81 7.24
CA GLU A 54 -6.55 -6.64 7.52
C GLU A 54 -5.20 -7.01 8.17
N LYS A 55 -5.18 -8.02 9.05
CA LYS A 55 -3.92 -8.57 9.59
C LYS A 55 -3.07 -9.21 8.50
N LEU A 56 -3.68 -9.99 7.62
CA LEU A 56 -2.98 -10.57 6.48
C LEU A 56 -2.41 -9.48 5.56
N PHE A 57 -3.18 -8.42 5.33
CA PHE A 57 -2.71 -7.24 4.59
C PHE A 57 -1.51 -6.55 5.25
N SER A 58 -1.60 -6.28 6.56
CA SER A 58 -0.49 -5.72 7.37
C SER A 58 0.78 -6.58 7.28
N ASN A 59 0.65 -7.91 7.48
CA ASN A 59 1.77 -8.85 7.36
C ASN A 59 2.44 -8.75 5.98
N ARG A 60 1.65 -8.63 4.91
CA ARG A 60 2.16 -8.56 3.55
C ARG A 60 2.90 -7.26 3.28
N MET A 61 2.40 -6.12 3.78
CA MET A 61 3.10 -4.84 3.69
C MET A 61 4.44 -4.86 4.42
N LEU A 62 4.47 -5.42 5.63
CA LEU A 62 5.71 -5.57 6.39
C LEU A 62 6.74 -6.43 5.64
N CYS A 63 6.29 -7.48 4.96
CA CYS A 63 7.18 -8.32 4.16
C CYS A 63 7.73 -7.62 2.92
N TYR A 64 6.93 -6.80 2.22
CA TYR A 64 7.43 -5.97 1.12
C TYR A 64 8.45 -4.93 1.64
N TRP A 65 8.13 -4.26 2.75
CA TRP A 65 9.04 -3.28 3.35
C TRP A 65 10.32 -3.86 3.89
N GLY A 66 10.26 -5.03 4.53
CA GLY A 66 11.45 -5.75 4.95
C GLY A 66 12.34 -6.11 3.76
N ALA A 67 11.77 -6.75 2.73
CA ALA A 67 12.51 -7.13 1.52
C ALA A 67 13.18 -5.93 0.85
N PHE A 68 12.42 -4.84 0.68
CA PHE A 68 12.94 -3.61 0.10
C PHE A 68 14.06 -3.00 0.94
N THR A 69 13.88 -2.88 2.25
CA THR A 69 14.88 -2.29 3.15
C THR A 69 16.21 -3.07 3.12
N HIS A 70 16.14 -4.40 3.00
CA HIS A 70 17.33 -5.24 2.96
C HIS A 70 18.03 -5.30 1.60
N THR A 71 17.28 -5.22 0.50
CA THR A 71 17.81 -5.60 -0.82
C THR A 71 17.60 -4.56 -1.91
N GLY A 72 16.80 -3.53 -1.67
CA GLY A 72 16.33 -2.59 -2.70
C GLY A 72 15.25 -3.17 -3.61
N ASP A 73 14.82 -4.43 -3.43
CA ASP A 73 13.77 -5.07 -4.21
C ASP A 73 12.65 -5.62 -3.30
N PRO A 74 11.42 -5.07 -3.33
CA PRO A 74 10.29 -5.58 -2.56
C PRO A 74 9.88 -7.01 -2.98
N SER A 75 10.21 -7.44 -4.20
CA SER A 75 9.98 -8.80 -4.67
C SER A 75 11.05 -9.79 -4.23
N SER A 76 12.14 -9.32 -3.62
CA SER A 76 13.26 -10.17 -3.26
C SER A 76 12.83 -11.33 -2.35
N ARG A 77 13.35 -12.51 -2.67
CA ARG A 77 13.19 -13.73 -1.86
C ARG A 77 14.49 -14.09 -1.12
N VAL A 78 15.54 -13.27 -1.29
CA VAL A 78 16.82 -13.46 -0.63
C VAL A 78 16.63 -13.30 0.87
N GLN A 79 17.07 -14.30 1.64
CA GLN A 79 16.96 -14.32 3.10
C GLN A 79 15.53 -14.14 3.64
N GLN A 80 14.51 -14.46 2.85
CA GLN A 80 13.12 -14.33 3.28
C GLN A 80 12.81 -15.29 4.44
N THR A 81 12.25 -14.74 5.52
CA THR A 81 11.82 -15.50 6.70
C THR A 81 10.69 -16.48 6.37
N ALA A 82 10.50 -17.51 7.20
CA ALA A 82 9.39 -18.45 7.05
C ALA A 82 8.03 -17.71 7.08
N PHE A 83 7.89 -16.76 8.01
CA PHE A 83 6.73 -15.88 8.12
C PHE A 83 6.38 -15.20 6.79
N CYS A 84 7.35 -14.56 6.13
CA CYS A 84 7.09 -13.85 4.88
C CYS A 84 6.82 -14.77 3.69
N ARG A 85 7.37 -15.99 3.71
CA ARG A 85 7.09 -17.01 2.70
C ARG A 85 5.64 -17.46 2.74
N GLU A 86 5.05 -17.57 3.92
CA GLU A 86 3.64 -17.97 4.12
C GLU A 86 2.64 -16.92 3.61
N GLN A 87 3.05 -15.64 3.53
CA GLN A 87 2.15 -14.56 3.10
C GLN A 87 1.81 -14.61 1.59
N ARG A 88 2.55 -15.42 0.81
CA ARG A 88 2.37 -15.63 -0.65
C ARG A 88 2.23 -14.31 -1.42
N LEU A 89 3.26 -13.47 -1.32
CA LEU A 89 3.30 -12.15 -1.94
C LEU A 89 3.28 -12.24 -3.47
N PRO A 90 2.40 -11.51 -4.18
CA PRO A 90 2.57 -11.31 -5.62
C PRO A 90 3.89 -10.60 -5.93
N VAL A 91 4.34 -10.69 -7.18
CA VAL A 91 5.54 -9.97 -7.63
C VAL A 91 5.20 -8.49 -7.72
N TRP A 92 6.03 -7.66 -7.08
CA TRP A 92 6.01 -6.21 -7.24
C TRP A 92 6.59 -5.86 -8.62
N PRO A 93 5.82 -5.19 -9.49
CA PRO A 93 6.29 -4.85 -10.83
C PRO A 93 7.47 -3.88 -10.74
N GLN A 94 8.55 -4.16 -11.47
CA GLN A 94 9.65 -3.21 -11.58
C GLN A 94 9.23 -2.04 -12.46
N TYR A 95 9.58 -0.83 -12.01
CA TYR A 95 9.43 0.35 -12.85
C TYR A 95 10.31 0.23 -14.09
N SER A 96 9.76 0.61 -15.24
CA SER A 96 10.50 0.79 -16.48
C SER A 96 9.88 1.96 -17.24
N ASP A 97 10.72 2.73 -17.91
CA ASP A 97 10.37 3.89 -18.74
C ASP A 97 9.55 3.53 -19.99
N THR A 98 9.55 2.25 -20.36
CA THR A 98 8.79 1.69 -21.48
C THR A 98 7.53 0.96 -21.04
N SER A 99 7.37 0.74 -19.73
CA SER A 99 6.18 0.10 -19.18
C SER A 99 5.09 1.16 -18.97
N GLU A 100 3.84 0.83 -19.29
CA GLU A 100 2.71 1.58 -18.74
C GLU A 100 2.87 1.62 -17.21
N TRP A 101 2.56 2.74 -16.54
CA TRP A 101 2.79 2.95 -15.10
C TRP A 101 2.18 1.80 -14.25
N LEU A 102 2.97 0.75 -14.02
CA LEU A 102 2.55 -0.42 -13.26
C LEU A 102 2.65 -0.11 -11.78
N VAL A 103 1.54 -0.31 -11.07
CA VAL A 103 1.47 -0.11 -9.63
C VAL A 103 1.06 -1.41 -8.96
N MET A 104 1.57 -1.61 -7.74
CA MET A 104 1.04 -2.62 -6.85
C MET A 104 -0.19 -2.05 -6.14
N ASN A 105 -1.38 -2.57 -6.45
CA ASN A 105 -2.60 -2.19 -5.78
C ASN A 105 -2.71 -2.92 -4.43
N LEU A 106 -2.51 -2.15 -3.36
CA LEU A 106 -2.52 -2.62 -1.98
C LEU A 106 -3.94 -2.56 -1.38
N THR A 107 -4.82 -3.45 -1.83
CA THR A 107 -6.09 -3.74 -1.15
C THR A 107 -5.97 -4.97 -0.24
N VAL A 108 -6.98 -5.30 0.57
CA VAL A 108 -7.02 -6.60 1.28
C VAL A 108 -6.80 -7.79 0.32
N LEU A 109 -7.24 -7.65 -0.94
CA LEU A 109 -6.80 -8.50 -2.05
C LEU A 109 -5.74 -7.79 -2.90
N LEU A 110 -4.48 -8.17 -2.67
CA LEU A 110 -3.35 -7.63 -3.42
C LEU A 110 -3.38 -8.07 -4.88
N HIS A 111 -3.16 -7.13 -5.79
CA HIS A 111 -2.92 -7.41 -7.19
C HIS A 111 -2.10 -6.29 -7.84
N ALA A 112 -1.31 -6.62 -8.86
CA ALA A 112 -0.69 -5.61 -9.71
C ALA A 112 -1.69 -5.14 -10.76
N GLN A 113 -1.68 -3.86 -11.09
CA GLN A 113 -2.51 -3.27 -12.14
C GLN A 113 -1.76 -2.16 -12.88
N VAL A 114 -2.21 -1.86 -14.09
CA VAL A 114 -1.82 -0.63 -14.80
C VAL A 114 -2.61 0.51 -14.19
N GLU A 115 -1.94 1.57 -13.72
CA GLU A 115 -2.61 2.79 -13.28
C GLU A 115 -1.95 4.02 -13.88
N THR A 116 -2.62 4.58 -14.88
CA THR A 116 -2.17 5.77 -15.59
C THR A 116 -2.98 6.96 -15.09
N ARG A 117 -2.64 7.49 -13.92
CA ARG A 117 -3.08 8.84 -13.50
C ARG A 117 -2.51 9.95 -14.40
N ASN A 118 -2.06 9.59 -15.61
CA ASN A 118 -1.50 10.44 -16.66
C ASN A 118 -2.30 11.72 -16.82
N HIS A 119 -3.63 11.70 -16.96
CA HIS A 119 -4.38 12.96 -17.11
C HIS A 119 -4.20 13.98 -15.96
N ILE A 120 -3.92 13.52 -14.74
CA ILE A 120 -3.60 14.38 -13.59
C ILE A 120 -2.11 14.75 -13.62
N CYS A 121 -1.23 13.77 -13.81
CA CYS A 121 0.21 13.99 -13.86
C CYS A 121 0.61 14.90 -15.05
N ASP A 122 0.04 14.68 -16.23
CA ASP A 122 0.25 15.46 -17.45
C ASP A 122 -0.18 16.91 -17.28
N PHE A 123 -1.30 17.17 -16.58
CA PHE A 123 -1.71 18.54 -16.24
C PHE A 123 -0.62 19.24 -15.44
N TRP A 124 -0.11 18.54 -14.45
CA TRP A 124 0.95 18.99 -13.57
C TRP A 124 2.26 19.17 -14.37
N ASP A 125 2.68 18.22 -15.20
CA ASP A 125 3.88 18.25 -16.04
C ASP A 125 3.88 19.42 -17.03
N GLN A 126 2.71 19.74 -17.62
CA GLN A 126 2.55 20.88 -18.52
C GLN A 126 2.84 22.22 -17.84
N LEU A 127 2.63 22.33 -16.52
CA LEU A 127 2.89 23.54 -15.77
C LEU A 127 4.37 23.69 -15.36
N GLY A 128 5.18 22.64 -15.49
CA GLY A 128 6.63 22.68 -15.22
C GLY A 128 6.99 23.00 -13.77
N ILE A 129 6.17 22.58 -12.80
CA ILE A 129 6.30 22.92 -11.38
C ILE A 129 7.04 21.83 -10.55
N TYR A 130 7.89 21.03 -11.20
CA TYR A 130 8.79 20.04 -10.57
C TYR A 130 10.21 20.22 -11.08
#